data_AF-A0AA96TK90-F1
#
_entry.id   AF-A0AA96TK90-F1
#
_cell.length_a   1.000
_cell.length_b   1.000
_cell.length_c   1.000
_cell.angle_alpha   90.00
_cell.angle_beta   90.00
_cell.angle_gamma   90.00
#
_symmetry.space_group_name_H-M   'P 1'
#
loop_
_entity.id
_entity.type
_entity.pdbx_description
1 polymer ?
#
loop_
_entity_poly.entity_id
_entity_poly.type
_entity_poly.pdbx_seq_one_letter_code
_entity_poly.pdbx_strand_id
1 'polypeptide(L)'
;MKTLAAAVVTAFVVPLLVVGQVPANAAPPLHPTTAQQGQGKDPVSEPGRFSATLTANPRYRLGEPITLAFGLHNASDEDQSVLAWDTPLDNPDREVLDYLRVSGDTGDLPYQGRRIKRGDPDGSSYLLVRAGESLHSTIDVSTSYAITEPGTYTATLDTHLRDVITRTASAPAARALGEFTRADLPEVSTTFEVVAGGAPRLPVAATLPDEGQDAGPSDTRAAKDPAFKNGTDKQKTAVRKAHSTAWEYAGNAEAELPVPAPDTTPKRYTTWFGAYRAARYETVSDHFTRIRKHLANTKITYDLKSPSCEDSYYAFVYSSRPTEVYLCPQFWNAPATGTDSKAGTIVHELSHFTVNGGTEDIRYGQAGCRELAEEHPDQAVRNADSHEYFAESIPLV
;
A
#
# COMPACT_ATOMS: atom_id res chain seq x y z
N MET A 1 60.48 17.04 42.36
CA MET A 1 60.63 16.74 43.79
C MET A 1 59.71 15.58 44.15
N LYS A 2 60.26 14.52 44.77
CA LYS A 2 59.64 13.36 45.46
C LYS A 2 58.92 12.30 44.57
N THR A 3 59.46 11.08 44.29
CA THR A 3 59.62 9.83 45.11
C THR A 3 58.27 9.29 45.64
N LEU A 4 57.83 8.02 45.56
CA LEU A 4 58.40 6.66 45.72
C LEU A 4 57.45 5.63 44.99
N ALA A 5 57.93 4.56 44.32
CA ALA A 5 58.22 3.17 44.78
C ALA A 5 56.99 2.36 45.26
N ALA A 6 56.86 1.03 45.18
CA ALA A 6 57.39 -0.13 44.42
C ALA A 6 56.86 -1.39 45.15
N ALA A 7 56.51 -2.48 44.44
CA ALA A 7 56.55 -3.91 44.87
C ALA A 7 55.95 -4.76 43.73
N VAL A 8 56.69 -5.44 42.84
CA VAL A 8 57.60 -6.62 42.93
C VAL A 8 56.88 -7.93 43.23
N VAL A 9 57.29 -8.97 42.46
CA VAL A 9 57.25 -10.45 42.65
C VAL A 9 56.60 -11.10 41.41
N THR A 10 57.18 -12.00 40.60
CA THR A 10 58.51 -12.64 40.47
C THR A 10 58.56 -13.27 39.07
N ALA A 11 59.72 -13.30 38.42
CA ALA A 11 59.94 -13.99 37.15
C ALA A 11 60.51 -15.41 37.36
N PHE A 12 60.06 -16.37 36.54
CA PHE A 12 60.78 -17.60 36.23
C PHE A 12 60.82 -17.80 34.71
N VAL A 13 61.95 -18.28 34.21
CA VAL A 13 62.43 -18.21 32.82
C VAL A 13 62.68 -19.63 32.28
N VAL A 14 62.03 -19.96 31.14
CA VAL A 14 62.54 -20.60 29.88
C VAL A 14 62.98 -22.11 29.98
N PRO A 15 62.79 -23.02 28.96
CA PRO A 15 63.08 -22.79 27.54
C PRO A 15 62.15 -23.33 26.44
N LEU A 16 62.38 -22.70 25.29
CA LEU A 16 61.97 -22.98 23.91
C LEU A 16 62.59 -24.31 23.42
N LEU A 17 61.81 -25.15 22.73
CA LEU A 17 62.35 -26.24 21.92
C LEU A 17 61.82 -26.13 20.48
N VAL A 18 62.77 -26.11 19.54
CA VAL A 18 62.60 -26.09 18.08
C VAL A 18 62.20 -27.49 17.60
N VAL A 19 61.23 -27.58 16.68
CA VAL A 19 61.05 -28.77 15.83
C VAL A 19 60.86 -28.33 14.39
N GLY A 20 61.66 -28.92 13.49
CA GLY A 20 61.76 -28.62 12.06
C GLY A 20 60.70 -29.30 11.17
N GLN A 21 60.78 -28.92 9.89
CA GLN A 21 59.93 -29.25 8.73
C GLN A 21 59.93 -30.75 8.36
N VAL A 22 58.92 -31.34 7.69
CA VAL A 22 58.63 -31.44 6.21
C VAL A 22 57.58 -32.60 6.06
N PRO A 23 56.80 -32.85 4.96
CA PRO A 23 56.47 -32.10 3.73
C PRO A 23 54.97 -31.84 3.49
N ALA A 24 54.74 -30.96 2.51
CA ALA A 24 53.49 -30.76 1.80
C ALA A 24 53.04 -32.02 1.01
N ASN A 25 51.74 -32.27 0.99
CA ASN A 25 51.09 -33.07 -0.04
C ASN A 25 49.86 -32.35 -0.58
N ALA A 26 49.73 -32.43 -1.90
CA ALA A 26 48.95 -31.58 -2.77
C ALA A 26 47.42 -31.73 -2.64
N ALA A 27 46.72 -30.61 -2.81
CA ALA A 27 45.28 -30.56 -3.06
C ALA A 27 44.98 -30.82 -4.55
N PRO A 28 43.96 -31.62 -4.90
CA PRO A 28 43.46 -31.71 -6.28
C PRO A 28 42.51 -30.55 -6.63
N PRO A 29 42.37 -30.18 -7.92
CA PRO A 29 41.63 -28.99 -8.34
C PRO A 29 40.14 -29.23 -8.62
N LEU A 30 39.35 -28.22 -8.25
CA LEU A 30 38.11 -27.66 -8.83
C LEU A 30 37.05 -28.58 -9.46
N HIS A 31 35.82 -28.50 -8.93
CA HIS A 31 34.63 -28.17 -9.71
C HIS A 31 33.62 -27.37 -8.84
N PRO A 32 32.99 -26.31 -9.36
CA PRO A 32 31.92 -25.59 -8.66
C PRO A 32 30.63 -26.38 -8.80
N THR A 33 30.18 -27.01 -7.71
CA THR A 33 28.82 -27.58 -7.66
C THR A 33 27.85 -26.44 -7.52
N THR A 34 27.09 -26.21 -8.58
CA THR A 34 25.89 -25.40 -8.63
C THR A 34 24.95 -25.84 -7.51
N ALA A 35 24.86 -25.04 -6.43
CA ALA A 35 23.74 -25.14 -5.53
C ALA A 35 22.53 -24.64 -6.32
N GLN A 36 21.72 -25.59 -6.82
CA GLN A 36 20.38 -25.28 -7.29
C GLN A 36 19.68 -24.55 -6.15
N GLN A 37 19.28 -23.31 -6.43
CA GLN A 37 18.27 -22.59 -5.67
C GLN A 37 17.04 -23.47 -5.65
N GLY A 38 16.84 -24.17 -4.54
CA GLY A 38 15.59 -24.82 -4.20
C GLY A 38 14.54 -23.73 -4.10
N GLN A 39 13.48 -23.92 -4.88
CA GLN A 39 12.28 -23.09 -4.97
C GLN A 39 11.88 -22.49 -3.62
N GLY A 40 11.83 -21.16 -3.54
CA GLY A 40 11.05 -20.47 -2.53
C GLY A 40 9.58 -20.81 -2.77
N LYS A 41 9.09 -21.82 -2.06
CA LYS A 41 7.68 -21.89 -1.71
C LYS A 41 7.52 -21.03 -0.47
N ASP A 42 6.53 -20.15 -0.48
CA ASP A 42 6.09 -19.49 0.74
C ASP A 42 5.87 -20.52 1.84
N PRO A 43 6.16 -20.20 3.11
CA PRO A 43 5.53 -20.92 4.20
C PRO A 43 4.02 -20.73 4.03
N VAL A 44 3.37 -21.74 3.46
CA VAL A 44 1.92 -21.82 3.33
C VAL A 44 1.31 -21.51 4.70
N SER A 45 0.47 -20.48 4.76
CA SER A 45 -0.28 -20.15 5.97
C SER A 45 -1.06 -21.39 6.41
N GLU A 46 -0.82 -21.86 7.64
CA GLU A 46 -1.59 -22.98 8.21
C GLU A 46 -3.08 -22.59 8.25
N PRO A 47 -3.97 -23.28 7.50
CA PRO A 47 -5.39 -22.99 7.49
C PRO A 47 -5.95 -23.02 8.91
N GLY A 48 -6.69 -21.98 9.29
CA GLY A 48 -7.32 -21.91 10.61
C GLY A 48 -6.45 -21.32 11.73
N ARG A 49 -5.28 -20.75 11.43
CA ARG A 49 -4.49 -19.98 12.43
C ARG A 49 -5.27 -18.81 13.02
N PHE A 50 -6.06 -18.13 12.20
CA PHE A 50 -6.92 -17.03 12.62
C PHE A 50 -8.37 -17.30 12.22
N SER A 51 -9.29 -16.79 13.02
CA SER A 51 -10.70 -16.70 12.67
C SER A 51 -11.20 -15.28 12.88
N ALA A 52 -12.16 -14.84 12.06
CA ALA A 52 -12.76 -13.52 12.16
C ALA A 52 -14.23 -13.61 12.56
N THR A 53 -14.74 -12.56 13.20
CA THR A 53 -16.18 -12.34 13.39
C THR A 53 -16.54 -10.94 12.91
N LEU A 54 -17.75 -10.81 12.34
CA LEU A 54 -18.33 -9.54 11.96
C LEU A 54 -19.79 -9.55 12.39
N THR A 55 -20.20 -8.58 13.19
CA THR A 55 -21.56 -8.51 13.75
C THR A 55 -22.14 -7.11 13.63
N ALA A 56 -23.43 -7.05 13.31
CA ALA A 56 -24.21 -5.83 13.25
C ALA A 56 -25.33 -5.88 14.30
N ASN A 57 -25.82 -4.70 14.70
CA ASN A 57 -27.18 -4.61 15.21
C ASN A 57 -28.14 -5.06 14.10
N PRO A 58 -29.25 -5.75 14.44
CA PRO A 58 -30.18 -6.22 13.42
C PRO A 58 -30.87 -5.07 12.67
N ARG A 59 -30.91 -3.87 13.27
CA ARG A 59 -31.62 -2.70 12.75
C ARG A 59 -30.88 -1.40 13.02
N TYR A 60 -30.83 -0.52 12.04
CA TYR A 60 -30.36 0.87 12.13
C TYR A 60 -31.41 1.81 11.54
N ARG A 61 -31.40 3.08 11.97
CA ARG A 61 -32.22 4.13 11.34
C ARG A 61 -31.37 4.87 10.30
N LEU A 62 -31.94 5.16 9.15
CA LEU A 62 -31.28 5.97 8.12
C LEU A 62 -30.79 7.30 8.71
N GLY A 63 -29.55 7.69 8.40
CA GLY A 63 -28.91 8.91 8.91
C GLY A 63 -28.15 8.74 10.24
N GLU A 64 -28.36 7.64 10.97
CA GLU A 64 -27.55 7.29 12.15
C GLU A 64 -26.28 6.52 11.74
N PRO A 65 -25.23 6.50 12.58
CA PRO A 65 -24.06 5.63 12.37
C PRO A 65 -24.47 4.16 12.21
N ILE A 66 -23.86 3.47 11.25
CA ILE A 66 -24.07 2.03 11.02
C ILE A 66 -22.81 1.31 11.48
N THR A 67 -22.78 0.97 12.77
CA THR A 67 -21.59 0.42 13.41
C THR A 67 -21.54 -1.10 13.34
N LEU A 68 -20.42 -1.67 12.87
CA LEU A 68 -20.16 -3.11 12.88
C LEU A 68 -19.08 -3.42 13.91
N ALA A 69 -19.26 -4.49 14.68
CA ALA A 69 -18.25 -5.01 15.58
C ALA A 69 -17.47 -6.14 14.92
N PHE A 70 -16.15 -5.99 14.87
CA PHE A 70 -15.20 -6.95 14.32
C PHE A 70 -14.42 -7.63 15.44
N GLY A 71 -14.12 -8.91 15.27
CA GLY A 71 -13.19 -9.67 16.11
C GLY A 71 -12.19 -10.47 15.28
N LEU A 72 -10.92 -10.47 15.67
CA LEU A 72 -9.88 -11.32 15.14
C LEU A 72 -9.35 -12.22 16.26
N HIS A 73 -9.55 -13.52 16.14
CA HIS A 73 -9.09 -14.51 17.11
C HIS A 73 -7.84 -15.24 16.60
N ASN A 74 -6.81 -15.32 17.44
CA ASN A 74 -5.64 -16.17 17.22
C ASN A 74 -5.90 -17.56 17.81
N ALA A 75 -6.14 -18.55 16.94
CA ALA A 75 -6.41 -19.92 17.33
C ALA A 75 -5.13 -20.75 17.56
N SER A 76 -3.94 -20.18 17.35
CA SER A 76 -2.68 -20.86 17.62
C SER A 76 -2.29 -20.83 19.11
N ASP A 77 -1.28 -21.63 19.44
CA ASP A 77 -0.60 -21.67 20.74
C ASP A 77 0.60 -20.70 20.81
N GLU A 78 0.82 -19.89 19.78
CA GLU A 78 1.88 -18.88 19.71
C GLU A 78 1.32 -17.46 19.76
N ASP A 79 2.07 -16.55 20.37
CA ASP A 79 1.81 -15.12 20.26
C ASP A 79 2.11 -14.65 18.82
N GLN A 80 1.25 -13.81 18.26
CA GLN A 80 1.38 -13.33 16.89
C GLN A 80 1.37 -11.79 16.86
N SER A 81 2.16 -11.21 15.97
CA SER A 81 2.06 -9.79 15.60
C SER A 81 1.43 -9.70 14.22
N VAL A 82 0.25 -9.10 14.14
CA VAL A 82 -0.50 -8.95 12.90
C VAL A 82 -0.40 -7.51 12.42
N LEU A 83 -0.09 -7.32 11.13
CA LEU A 83 -0.13 -6.00 10.52
C LEU A 83 -1.58 -5.54 10.43
N ALA A 84 -1.91 -4.39 11.02
CA ALA A 84 -3.29 -3.93 11.12
C ALA A 84 -3.90 -3.54 9.77
N TRP A 85 -3.05 -3.19 8.80
CA TRP A 85 -3.45 -2.58 7.53
C TRP A 85 -4.53 -3.35 6.78
N ASP A 86 -5.45 -2.59 6.20
CA ASP A 86 -6.57 -3.11 5.41
C ASP A 86 -7.39 -4.16 6.17
N THR A 87 -7.52 -3.97 7.49
CA THR A 87 -8.46 -4.70 8.33
C THR A 87 -9.28 -3.71 9.17
N PRO A 88 -10.40 -4.13 9.77
CA PRO A 88 -11.11 -3.30 10.75
C PRO A 88 -10.29 -2.89 11.99
N LEU A 89 -9.07 -3.41 12.17
CA LEU A 89 -8.15 -3.00 13.23
C LEU A 89 -7.28 -1.79 12.82
N ASP A 90 -7.27 -1.43 11.53
CA ASP A 90 -6.56 -0.27 11.00
C ASP A 90 -7.34 1.01 11.35
N ASN A 91 -6.88 1.70 12.39
CA ASN A 91 -7.44 2.99 12.82
C ASN A 91 -8.98 2.96 12.99
N PRO A 92 -9.51 2.11 13.89
CA PRO A 92 -10.93 1.76 13.93
C PRO A 92 -11.88 2.93 14.20
N ASP A 93 -11.40 3.99 14.83
CA ASP A 93 -12.19 5.21 15.10
C ASP A 93 -12.18 6.22 13.94
N ARG A 94 -11.63 5.84 12.77
CA ARG A 94 -11.60 6.65 11.55
C ARG A 94 -12.53 6.07 10.48
N GLU A 95 -12.35 6.55 9.27
CA GLU A 95 -13.07 6.06 8.09
C GLU A 95 -12.78 4.58 7.84
N VAL A 96 -13.82 3.83 7.50
CA VAL A 96 -13.69 2.45 7.03
C VAL A 96 -12.84 2.43 5.76
N LEU A 97 -11.85 1.54 5.73
CA LEU A 97 -11.01 1.34 4.54
C LEU A 97 -11.59 0.21 3.65
N ASP A 98 -10.92 -0.08 2.53
CA ASP A 98 -11.40 -1.01 1.52
C ASP A 98 -11.15 -2.48 1.89
N TYR A 99 -11.74 -2.92 3.00
CA TYR A 99 -11.69 -4.30 3.51
C TYR A 99 -13.07 -4.93 3.69
N LEU A 100 -14.12 -4.25 3.23
CA LEU A 100 -15.51 -4.72 3.24
C LEU A 100 -16.06 -4.71 1.83
N ARG A 101 -16.95 -5.65 1.54
CA ARG A 101 -17.94 -5.54 0.46
C ARG A 101 -19.29 -5.27 1.09
N VAL A 102 -19.93 -4.17 0.74
CA VAL A 102 -21.27 -3.83 1.24
C VAL A 102 -22.25 -3.92 0.09
N SER A 103 -23.28 -4.74 0.22
CA SER A 103 -24.33 -4.90 -0.78
C SER A 103 -25.69 -4.53 -0.19
N GLY A 104 -26.55 -3.97 -1.03
CA GLY A 104 -27.96 -3.75 -0.74
C GLY A 104 -28.84 -4.41 -1.78
N ASP A 105 -30.14 -4.09 -1.75
CA ASP A 105 -31.13 -4.70 -2.66
C ASP A 105 -30.84 -4.49 -4.16
N THR A 106 -30.09 -3.43 -4.51
CA THR A 106 -29.72 -3.09 -5.89
C THR A 106 -28.33 -3.57 -6.31
N GLY A 107 -27.61 -4.29 -5.45
CA GLY A 107 -26.25 -4.77 -5.68
C GLY A 107 -25.20 -4.13 -4.77
N ASP A 108 -23.93 -4.27 -5.15
CA ASP A 108 -22.79 -3.78 -4.37
C ASP A 108 -22.74 -2.24 -4.36
N LEU A 109 -22.52 -1.69 -3.17
CA LEU A 109 -22.24 -0.27 -2.99
C LEU A 109 -20.77 0.00 -3.27
N PRO A 110 -20.45 1.04 -4.07
CA PRO A 110 -19.06 1.40 -4.31
C PRO A 110 -18.41 1.92 -3.03
N TYR A 111 -17.17 1.49 -2.78
CA TYR A 111 -16.31 2.09 -1.76
C TYR A 111 -15.98 3.55 -2.13
N GLN A 112 -16.19 4.47 -1.19
CA GLN A 112 -15.94 5.91 -1.36
C GLN A 112 -14.97 6.49 -0.31
N GLY A 113 -14.33 5.61 0.48
CA GLY A 113 -13.31 6.02 1.45
C GLY A 113 -11.96 6.31 0.79
N ARG A 114 -10.93 6.46 1.63
CA ARG A 114 -9.57 6.78 1.21
C ARG A 114 -8.89 5.61 0.47
N ARG A 115 -8.12 5.92 -0.56
CA ARG A 115 -7.06 5.08 -1.16
C ARG A 115 -5.72 5.61 -0.69
N ILE A 116 -4.82 4.76 -0.19
CA ILE A 116 -3.69 5.19 0.64
C ILE A 116 -2.39 4.54 0.16
N LYS A 117 -1.46 5.30 -0.42
CA LYS A 117 -0.11 4.79 -0.61
C LYS A 117 0.65 4.71 0.73
N ARG A 118 1.08 3.51 1.09
CA ARG A 118 1.86 3.24 2.32
C ARG A 118 3.33 2.94 2.02
N GLY A 119 4.21 3.35 2.94
CA GLY A 119 5.61 2.93 2.94
C GLY A 119 5.81 1.60 3.64
N ASP A 120 7.02 1.35 4.12
CA ASP A 120 7.29 0.19 4.97
C ASP A 120 6.60 0.34 6.35
N PRO A 121 5.91 -0.69 6.87
CA PRO A 121 5.38 -0.65 8.22
C PRO A 121 6.51 -0.66 9.24
N ASP A 122 6.38 0.19 10.26
CA ASP A 122 7.18 0.10 11.47
C ASP A 122 6.48 -0.78 12.52
N GLY A 123 7.15 -0.99 13.65
CA GLY A 123 6.61 -1.80 14.75
C GLY A 123 5.29 -1.29 15.34
N SER A 124 4.92 -0.02 15.12
CA SER A 124 3.64 0.55 15.58
C SER A 124 2.46 0.16 14.70
N SER A 125 2.72 -0.30 13.48
CA SER A 125 1.70 -0.80 12.54
C SER A 125 1.23 -2.23 12.89
N TYR A 126 1.93 -2.92 13.80
CA TYR A 126 1.62 -4.29 14.19
C TYR A 126 0.91 -4.35 15.55
N LEU A 127 -0.13 -5.16 15.62
CA LEU A 127 -0.86 -5.45 16.85
C LEU A 127 -0.46 -6.83 17.36
N LEU A 128 -0.17 -6.92 18.67
CA LEU A 128 0.03 -8.19 19.34
C LEU A 128 -1.32 -8.85 19.60
N VAL A 129 -1.47 -10.10 19.18
CA VAL A 129 -2.55 -11.00 19.58
C VAL A 129 -1.93 -12.27 20.15
N ARG A 130 -2.09 -12.47 21.46
CA ARG A 130 -1.51 -13.63 22.14
C ARG A 130 -2.17 -14.94 21.70
N ALA A 131 -1.53 -16.05 22.03
CA ALA A 131 -2.10 -17.38 21.89
C ALA A 131 -3.51 -17.44 22.53
N GLY A 132 -4.53 -17.79 21.73
CA GLY A 132 -5.93 -17.85 22.17
C GLY A 132 -6.60 -16.49 22.44
N GLU A 133 -5.94 -15.36 22.21
CA GLU A 133 -6.51 -14.01 22.41
C GLU A 133 -7.36 -13.59 21.21
N SER A 134 -8.26 -12.62 21.44
CA SER A 134 -9.00 -11.94 20.38
C SER A 134 -8.82 -10.44 20.46
N LEU A 135 -8.49 -9.82 19.32
CA LEU A 135 -8.55 -8.37 19.12
C LEU A 135 -9.96 -7.99 18.65
N HIS A 136 -10.41 -6.79 19.02
CA HIS A 136 -11.74 -6.31 18.66
C HIS A 136 -11.68 -4.85 18.23
N SER A 137 -12.59 -4.47 17.33
CA SER A 137 -12.83 -3.08 16.97
C SER A 137 -14.29 -2.85 16.61
N THR A 138 -14.69 -1.58 16.55
CA THR A 138 -15.98 -1.15 16.03
C THR A 138 -15.72 -0.14 14.93
N ILE A 139 -16.39 -0.31 13.81
CA ILE A 139 -16.23 0.53 12.61
C ILE A 139 -17.59 1.07 12.16
N ASP A 140 -17.64 2.26 11.56
CA ASP A 140 -18.87 2.87 11.04
C ASP A 140 -18.88 2.83 9.51
N VAL A 141 -19.64 1.90 8.91
CA VAL A 141 -19.65 1.72 7.44
C VAL A 141 -20.20 2.93 6.70
N SER A 142 -21.00 3.77 7.36
CA SER A 142 -21.55 4.99 6.75
C SER A 142 -20.49 6.06 6.46
N THR A 143 -19.26 5.89 6.96
CA THR A 143 -18.13 6.79 6.68
C THR A 143 -17.61 6.66 5.25
N SER A 144 -17.74 5.48 4.64
CA SER A 144 -17.16 5.16 3.33
C SER A 144 -18.13 4.53 2.33
N TYR A 145 -19.33 4.13 2.77
CA TYR A 145 -20.39 3.58 1.90
C TYR A 145 -21.65 4.44 1.96
N ALA A 146 -22.16 4.81 0.78
CA ALA A 146 -23.36 5.62 0.67
C ALA A 146 -24.63 4.77 0.84
N ILE A 147 -25.03 4.55 2.08
CA ILE A 147 -26.31 3.91 2.43
C ILE A 147 -27.37 5.00 2.54
N THR A 148 -28.07 5.26 1.43
CA THR A 148 -29.00 6.39 1.30
C THR A 148 -30.48 6.05 1.36
N GLU A 149 -30.82 4.77 1.35
CA GLU A 149 -32.21 4.31 1.35
C GLU A 149 -32.45 3.29 2.46
N PRO A 150 -33.69 3.19 2.99
CA PRO A 150 -34.08 2.04 3.78
C PRO A 150 -34.02 0.75 2.94
N GLY A 151 -33.61 -0.36 3.55
CA GLY A 151 -33.44 -1.63 2.86
C GLY A 151 -32.70 -2.67 3.69
N THR A 152 -32.51 -3.86 3.13
CA THR A 152 -31.63 -4.87 3.73
C THR A 152 -30.25 -4.75 3.14
N TYR A 153 -29.24 -4.74 4.00
CA TYR A 153 -27.84 -4.65 3.59
C TYR A 153 -27.03 -5.79 4.18
N THR A 154 -26.06 -6.26 3.41
CA THR A 154 -25.07 -7.25 3.86
C THR A 154 -23.69 -6.63 3.78
N ALA A 155 -22.96 -6.68 4.89
CA ALA A 155 -21.53 -6.36 4.92
C ALA A 155 -20.74 -7.66 5.02
N THR A 156 -19.81 -7.87 4.10
CA THR A 156 -18.92 -9.03 4.03
C THR A 156 -17.49 -8.56 4.22
N LEU A 157 -16.75 -9.21 5.11
CA LEU A 157 -15.31 -9.00 5.26
C LEU A 157 -14.59 -9.55 4.02
N ASP A 158 -13.90 -8.67 3.30
CA ASP A 158 -13.18 -8.98 2.06
C ASP A 158 -11.72 -8.56 2.22
N THR A 159 -10.98 -9.30 3.05
CA THR A 159 -9.58 -8.99 3.34
C THR A 159 -8.80 -10.22 3.81
N HIS A 160 -7.49 -10.04 3.94
CA HIS A 160 -6.53 -10.98 4.50
C HIS A 160 -5.57 -10.21 5.42
N LEU A 161 -4.86 -10.91 6.31
CA LEU A 161 -3.75 -10.31 7.04
C LEU A 161 -2.56 -10.21 6.09
N ARG A 162 -2.14 -8.97 5.77
CA ARG A 162 -1.02 -8.73 4.85
C ARG A 162 0.30 -9.28 5.37
N ASP A 163 0.55 -9.18 6.67
CA ASP A 163 1.73 -9.75 7.31
C ASP A 163 1.41 -10.27 8.71
N VAL A 164 2.00 -11.42 9.05
CA VAL A 164 1.92 -12.05 10.36
C VAL A 164 3.30 -12.52 10.77
N ILE A 165 3.70 -12.19 11.99
CA ILE A 165 5.01 -12.53 12.56
C ILE A 165 4.79 -13.28 13.86
N THR A 166 5.29 -14.51 13.97
CA THR A 166 5.36 -15.20 15.27
C THR A 166 6.18 -14.35 16.22
N ARG A 167 5.54 -13.93 17.31
CA ARG A 167 6.09 -12.97 18.25
C ARG A 167 7.18 -13.62 19.09
N THR A 168 8.35 -13.00 19.09
CA THR A 168 9.37 -13.22 20.11
C THR A 168 9.27 -12.12 21.19
N ALA A 169 10.17 -12.08 22.17
CA ALA A 169 10.03 -11.20 23.34
C ALA A 169 9.89 -9.68 23.04
N SER A 170 10.23 -9.20 21.84
CA SER A 170 10.21 -7.77 21.46
C SER A 170 9.21 -7.43 20.35
N ALA A 171 8.87 -6.14 20.23
CA ALA A 171 8.19 -5.57 19.06
C ALA A 171 8.86 -5.98 17.75
N PRO A 172 8.11 -6.12 16.63
CA PRO A 172 8.73 -6.43 15.37
C PRO A 172 9.51 -5.20 14.92
N ALA A 173 10.64 -5.42 14.26
CA ALA A 173 11.34 -4.35 13.57
C ALA A 173 10.50 -3.86 12.38
N ALA A 174 10.85 -2.71 11.82
CA ALA A 174 10.30 -2.31 10.53
C ALA A 174 10.57 -3.39 9.49
N ARG A 175 9.59 -3.65 8.62
CA ARG A 175 9.68 -4.68 7.58
C ARG A 175 9.49 -4.08 6.21
N ALA A 176 10.27 -4.55 5.25
CA ALA A 176 10.08 -4.13 3.87
C ALA A 176 8.80 -4.75 3.30
N LEU A 177 8.04 -3.99 2.50
CA LEU A 177 6.78 -4.42 1.86
C LEU A 177 6.86 -5.77 1.11
N GLY A 178 8.05 -6.18 0.65
CA GLY A 178 8.28 -7.44 -0.07
C GLY A 178 8.62 -8.65 0.79
N GLU A 179 8.63 -8.54 2.12
CA GLU A 179 9.05 -9.61 3.03
C GLU A 179 7.89 -10.22 3.83
N PHE A 180 6.65 -9.87 3.49
CA PHE A 180 5.49 -10.24 4.30
C PHE A 180 5.13 -11.72 4.22
N THR A 181 4.60 -12.24 5.33
CA THR A 181 3.98 -13.55 5.43
C THR A 181 2.48 -13.36 5.56
N ARG A 182 1.77 -13.54 4.45
CA ARG A 182 0.31 -13.41 4.39
C ARG A 182 -0.39 -14.51 5.20
N ALA A 183 -1.53 -14.17 5.81
CA ALA A 183 -2.48 -15.15 6.32
C ALA A 183 -3.90 -14.81 5.87
N ASP A 184 -4.60 -15.79 5.32
CA ASP A 184 -6.00 -15.59 4.88
C ASP A 184 -6.95 -15.57 6.07
N LEU A 185 -8.00 -14.76 5.94
CA LEU A 185 -9.13 -14.74 6.86
C LEU A 185 -10.34 -15.38 6.19
N PRO A 186 -11.20 -16.08 6.96
CA PRO A 186 -12.45 -16.59 6.41
C PRO A 186 -13.36 -15.43 6.02
N GLU A 187 -14.07 -15.60 4.89
CA GLU A 187 -15.16 -14.68 4.54
C GLU A 187 -16.26 -14.77 5.60
N VAL A 188 -16.53 -13.65 6.28
CA VAL A 188 -17.60 -13.54 7.26
C VAL A 188 -18.49 -12.38 6.89
N SER A 189 -19.81 -12.58 7.01
CA SER A 189 -20.79 -11.57 6.65
C SER A 189 -21.82 -11.36 7.75
N THR A 190 -22.39 -10.16 7.76
CA THR A 190 -23.48 -9.80 8.65
C THR A 190 -24.54 -9.04 7.86
N THR A 191 -25.80 -9.25 8.20
CA THR A 191 -26.94 -8.61 7.53
C THR A 191 -27.71 -7.78 8.54
N PHE A 192 -28.10 -6.58 8.11
CA PHE A 192 -28.85 -5.64 8.93
C PHE A 192 -29.91 -4.92 8.08
N GLU A 193 -30.96 -4.47 8.74
CA GLU A 193 -32.03 -3.69 8.12
C GLU A 193 -31.81 -2.21 8.44
N VAL A 194 -31.84 -1.36 7.40
CA VAL A 194 -31.92 0.10 7.56
C VAL A 194 -33.36 0.50 7.39
N VAL A 195 -33.95 1.09 8.42
CA VAL A 195 -35.33 1.57 8.41
C VAL A 195 -35.38 3.08 8.21
N ALA A 196 -36.56 3.60 7.87
CA ALA A 196 -36.80 5.03 7.72
C ALA A 196 -36.33 5.82 8.96
N GLY A 197 -35.54 6.87 8.70
CA GLY A 197 -34.88 7.69 9.71
C GLY A 197 -34.83 9.15 9.30
N GLY A 198 -33.67 9.78 9.48
CA GLY A 198 -33.39 11.14 9.05
C GLY A 198 -32.85 11.22 7.62
N ALA A 199 -32.24 12.37 7.28
CA ALA A 199 -31.50 12.51 6.03
C ALA A 199 -30.33 11.52 5.98
N PRO A 200 -30.02 10.94 4.81
CA PRO A 200 -28.88 10.05 4.66
C PRO A 200 -27.59 10.66 5.17
N ARG A 201 -26.84 9.88 5.95
CA ARG A 201 -25.46 10.21 6.26
C ARG A 201 -24.61 9.86 5.05
N LEU A 202 -23.97 10.86 4.47
CA LEU A 202 -23.11 10.68 3.31
C LEU A 202 -21.69 10.29 3.75
N PRO A 203 -20.94 9.52 2.91
CA PRO A 203 -19.53 9.24 3.13
C PRO A 203 -18.70 10.52 3.29
N VAL A 204 -17.56 10.43 3.99
CA VAL A 204 -16.69 11.58 4.27
C VAL A 204 -16.34 12.35 3.00
N ALA A 205 -15.98 11.64 1.92
CA ALA A 205 -15.68 12.24 0.61
C ALA A 205 -16.78 13.19 0.10
N ALA A 206 -18.05 12.84 0.29
CA ALA A 206 -19.18 13.63 -0.19
C ALA A 206 -19.47 14.87 0.70
N THR A 207 -18.89 14.92 1.90
CA THR A 207 -19.04 16.07 2.82
C THR A 207 -17.95 17.13 2.66
N LEU A 208 -16.86 16.80 1.96
CA LEU A 208 -15.74 17.71 1.74
C LEU A 208 -16.09 18.79 0.70
N PRO A 209 -15.66 20.06 0.89
CA PRO A 209 -15.95 21.15 -0.04
C PRO A 209 -15.41 20.85 -1.44
N ASP A 210 -16.22 20.94 -2.48
CA ASP A 210 -15.73 20.79 -3.86
C ASP A 210 -14.86 22.01 -4.26
N GLU A 211 -13.66 21.75 -4.75
CA GLU A 211 -12.74 22.80 -5.22
C GLU A 211 -13.07 23.29 -6.64
N GLY A 212 -14.07 22.69 -7.29
CA GLY A 212 -14.53 23.06 -8.62
C GLY A 212 -13.54 22.66 -9.71
N GLN A 213 -14.07 22.11 -10.80
CA GLN A 213 -13.25 21.80 -11.97
C GLN A 213 -13.04 23.07 -12.79
N ASP A 214 -11.83 23.61 -12.76
CA ASP A 214 -11.46 24.70 -13.66
C ASP A 214 -11.18 24.14 -15.07
N ALA A 215 -12.23 24.09 -15.89
CA ALA A 215 -12.21 23.75 -17.31
C ALA A 215 -11.60 24.91 -18.13
N GLY A 216 -10.34 25.24 -17.83
CA GLY A 216 -9.52 26.11 -18.67
C GLY A 216 -9.23 25.47 -20.02
N PRO A 217 -8.72 26.25 -21.00
CA PRO A 217 -8.34 25.72 -22.30
C PRO A 217 -7.33 24.57 -22.16
N SER A 218 -7.55 23.50 -22.93
CA SER A 218 -6.70 22.30 -22.90
C SER A 218 -5.34 22.57 -23.54
N ASP A 219 -4.27 22.51 -22.76
CA ASP A 219 -2.90 22.54 -23.26
C ASP A 219 -2.21 21.22 -22.94
N THR A 220 -2.07 20.36 -23.95
CA THR A 220 -1.42 19.05 -23.79
C THR A 220 0.10 19.12 -23.83
N ARG A 221 0.73 20.30 -23.77
CA ARG A 221 2.19 20.46 -23.86
C ARG A 221 2.91 20.50 -22.52
N ALA A 222 2.18 20.74 -21.43
CA ALA A 222 2.73 20.76 -20.08
C ALA A 222 1.63 20.44 -19.05
N ALA A 223 2.04 20.16 -17.81
CA ALA A 223 1.11 20.08 -16.69
C ALA A 223 0.56 21.48 -16.34
N LYS A 224 -0.73 21.54 -15.97
CA LYS A 224 -1.36 22.76 -15.46
C LYS A 224 -0.86 23.02 -14.03
N ASP A 225 -0.58 24.27 -13.72
CA ASP A 225 -0.08 24.64 -12.39
C ASP A 225 -1.05 24.18 -11.27
N PRO A 226 -0.56 23.46 -10.25
CA PRO A 226 -1.41 22.97 -9.17
C PRO A 226 -1.71 24.06 -8.14
N ALA A 227 -2.79 23.84 -7.38
CA ALA A 227 -3.12 24.58 -6.17
C ALA A 227 -2.61 23.86 -4.91
N PHE A 228 -2.56 24.59 -3.80
CA PHE A 228 -2.02 24.10 -2.54
C PHE A 228 -2.89 24.52 -1.36
N LYS A 229 -3.17 23.57 -0.47
CA LYS A 229 -3.63 23.79 0.90
C LYS A 229 -2.43 23.55 1.82
N ASN A 230 -2.25 24.42 2.81
CA ASN A 230 -1.17 24.32 3.80
C ASN A 230 0.26 24.32 3.19
N GLY A 231 1.24 24.00 4.03
CA GLY A 231 2.65 23.81 3.66
C GLY A 231 3.45 25.10 3.41
N THR A 232 4.77 24.95 3.47
CA THR A 232 5.76 26.00 3.21
C THR A 232 5.98 26.21 1.71
N ASP A 233 6.54 27.35 1.31
CA ASP A 233 6.85 27.61 -0.11
C ASP A 233 7.86 26.62 -0.69
N LYS A 234 8.77 26.09 0.15
CA LYS A 234 9.69 25.01 -0.25
C LYS A 234 8.93 23.73 -0.58
N GLN A 235 7.95 23.34 0.25
CA GLN A 235 7.11 22.17 -0.03
C GLN A 235 6.28 22.38 -1.30
N LYS A 236 5.65 23.55 -1.45
CA LYS A 236 4.88 23.89 -2.68
C LYS A 236 5.76 23.82 -3.93
N THR A 237 7.00 24.31 -3.86
CA THR A 237 7.96 24.24 -4.97
C THR A 237 8.34 22.78 -5.29
N ALA A 238 8.61 21.97 -4.27
CA ALA A 238 8.94 20.55 -4.45
C ALA A 238 7.77 19.77 -5.09
N VAL A 239 6.53 20.02 -4.64
CA VAL A 239 5.34 19.38 -5.20
C VAL A 239 5.02 19.86 -6.61
N ARG A 240 5.20 21.16 -6.91
CA ARG A 240 5.07 21.66 -8.29
C ARG A 240 6.02 20.92 -9.24
N LYS A 241 7.27 20.72 -8.83
CA LYS A 241 8.24 19.94 -9.60
C LYS A 241 7.80 18.49 -9.76
N ALA A 242 7.39 17.84 -8.68
CA ALA A 242 6.90 16.46 -8.73
C ALA A 242 5.66 16.31 -9.63
N HIS A 243 4.73 17.26 -9.60
CA HIS A 243 3.55 17.31 -10.45
C HIS A 243 3.91 17.41 -11.95
N SER A 244 4.83 18.31 -12.30
CA SER A 244 5.34 18.41 -13.69
C SER A 244 6.05 17.13 -14.12
N THR A 245 6.88 16.54 -13.26
CA THR A 245 7.56 15.27 -13.57
C THR A 245 6.61 14.08 -13.65
N ALA A 246 5.51 14.06 -12.87
CA ALA A 246 4.47 13.04 -13.00
C ALA A 246 3.78 13.12 -14.38
N TRP A 247 3.62 14.32 -14.95
CA TRP A 247 3.09 14.50 -16.30
C TRP A 247 4.06 13.96 -17.36
N GLU A 248 5.37 14.14 -17.17
CA GLU A 248 6.40 13.52 -18.02
C GLU A 248 6.39 12.00 -17.89
N TYR A 249 6.29 11.46 -16.67
CA TYR A 249 6.16 10.01 -16.43
C TYR A 249 4.94 9.42 -17.13
N ALA A 250 3.77 10.03 -16.99
CA ALA A 250 2.56 9.57 -17.67
C ALA A 250 2.70 9.66 -19.20
N GLY A 251 3.37 10.70 -19.71
CA GLY A 251 3.62 10.86 -21.15
C GLY A 251 4.61 9.86 -21.73
N ASN A 252 5.66 9.52 -20.98
CA ASN A 252 6.62 8.50 -21.38
C ASN A 252 5.99 7.10 -21.31
N ALA A 253 5.17 6.84 -20.29
CA ALA A 253 4.41 5.61 -20.16
C ALA A 253 3.41 5.40 -21.31
N GLU A 254 2.68 6.46 -21.69
CA GLU A 254 1.80 6.48 -22.87
C GLU A 254 2.60 6.18 -24.16
N ALA A 255 3.77 6.78 -24.35
CA ALA A 255 4.60 6.56 -25.53
C ALA A 255 5.18 5.12 -25.63
N GLU A 256 5.45 4.48 -24.50
CA GLU A 256 5.86 3.06 -24.41
C GLU A 256 4.68 2.09 -24.62
N LEU A 257 3.45 2.59 -24.65
CA LEU A 257 2.21 1.81 -24.80
C LEU A 257 1.40 2.19 -26.05
N PRO A 258 1.99 2.17 -27.26
CA PRO A 258 1.26 2.54 -28.48
C PRO A 258 0.12 1.56 -28.79
N VAL A 259 -1.01 2.09 -29.28
CA VAL A 259 -2.17 1.30 -29.71
C VAL A 259 -2.37 1.50 -31.23
N PRO A 260 -2.31 0.43 -32.06
CA PRO A 260 -2.17 -0.98 -31.68
C PRO A 260 -0.79 -1.32 -31.12
N ALA A 261 -0.75 -2.35 -30.26
CA ALA A 261 0.48 -2.83 -29.63
C ALA A 261 1.51 -3.29 -30.67
N PRO A 262 2.82 -3.17 -30.38
CA PRO A 262 3.87 -3.68 -31.24
C PRO A 262 3.84 -5.21 -31.31
N ASP A 263 4.44 -5.78 -32.37
CA ASP A 263 4.53 -7.24 -32.59
C ASP A 263 5.13 -7.99 -31.40
N THR A 264 6.04 -7.35 -30.66
CA THR A 264 6.61 -7.88 -29.42
C THR A 264 6.26 -6.96 -28.26
N THR A 265 5.50 -7.46 -27.29
CA THR A 265 5.18 -6.72 -26.07
C THR A 265 6.45 -6.37 -25.29
N PRO A 266 6.65 -5.10 -24.88
CA PRO A 266 7.83 -4.71 -24.11
C PRO A 266 7.94 -5.49 -22.80
N LYS A 267 9.16 -5.94 -22.45
CA LYS A 267 9.43 -6.65 -21.19
C LYS A 267 8.93 -5.85 -19.97
N ARG A 268 9.06 -4.52 -20.02
CA ARG A 268 8.58 -3.59 -18.99
C ARG A 268 7.08 -3.72 -18.73
N TYR A 269 6.26 -3.85 -19.79
CA TYR A 269 4.83 -4.10 -19.63
C TYR A 269 4.60 -5.42 -18.88
N THR A 270 5.25 -6.50 -19.32
CA THR A 270 5.05 -7.81 -18.70
C THR A 270 5.52 -7.87 -17.25
N THR A 271 6.52 -7.07 -16.86
CA THR A 271 7.01 -6.98 -15.48
C THR A 271 5.96 -6.42 -14.52
N TRP A 272 5.14 -5.46 -14.94
CA TRP A 272 4.22 -4.75 -14.05
C TRP A 272 2.74 -5.11 -14.27
N PHE A 273 2.41 -5.67 -15.44
CA PHE A 273 1.03 -5.97 -15.84
C PHE A 273 0.83 -7.40 -16.37
N GLY A 274 1.89 -8.20 -16.40
CA GLY A 274 1.80 -9.62 -16.71
C GLY A 274 1.67 -9.96 -18.19
N ALA A 275 1.21 -11.17 -18.47
CA ALA A 275 1.07 -11.67 -19.84
C ALA A 275 0.15 -10.77 -20.69
N TYR A 276 0.58 -10.50 -21.93
CA TYR A 276 -0.15 -9.65 -22.85
C TYR A 276 -1.56 -10.18 -23.14
N ARG A 277 -2.52 -9.24 -23.13
CA ARG A 277 -3.86 -9.39 -23.68
C ARG A 277 -4.28 -8.01 -24.18
N ALA A 278 -4.77 -7.92 -25.41
CA ALA A 278 -5.11 -6.64 -26.06
C ALA A 278 -5.96 -5.73 -25.15
N ALA A 279 -7.03 -6.27 -24.56
CA ALA A 279 -7.89 -5.51 -23.66
C ALA A 279 -7.15 -4.94 -22.43
N ARG A 280 -6.27 -5.72 -21.79
CA ARG A 280 -5.47 -5.26 -20.63
C ARG A 280 -4.47 -4.20 -21.03
N TYR A 281 -3.83 -4.37 -22.18
CA TYR A 281 -2.87 -3.41 -22.71
C TYR A 281 -3.54 -2.07 -23.04
N GLU A 282 -4.70 -2.11 -23.69
CA GLU A 282 -5.53 -0.94 -23.97
C GLU A 282 -6.00 -0.24 -22.69
N THR A 283 -6.38 -1.01 -21.65
CA THR A 283 -6.72 -0.45 -20.32
C THR A 283 -5.56 0.37 -19.74
N VAL A 284 -4.35 -0.20 -19.68
CA VAL A 284 -3.19 0.52 -19.11
C VAL A 284 -2.82 1.73 -19.97
N SER A 285 -2.87 1.61 -21.30
CA SER A 285 -2.62 2.74 -22.21
C SER A 285 -3.62 3.88 -21.97
N ASP A 286 -4.92 3.57 -21.88
CA ASP A 286 -5.99 4.54 -21.60
C ASP A 286 -5.81 5.21 -20.23
N HIS A 287 -5.42 4.45 -19.19
CA HIS A 287 -5.13 5.02 -17.87
C HIS A 287 -4.03 6.08 -17.92
N PHE A 288 -2.88 5.80 -18.54
CA PHE A 288 -1.79 6.78 -18.65
C PHE A 288 -2.17 7.99 -19.51
N THR A 289 -2.90 7.80 -20.61
CA THR A 289 -3.44 8.92 -21.40
C THR A 289 -4.36 9.79 -20.56
N ARG A 290 -5.24 9.22 -19.73
CA ARG A 290 -6.14 9.97 -18.85
C ARG A 290 -5.39 10.69 -17.74
N ILE A 291 -4.47 10.02 -17.05
CA ILE A 291 -3.62 10.63 -16.01
C ILE A 291 -2.86 11.84 -16.59
N ARG A 292 -2.23 11.68 -17.76
CA ARG A 292 -1.50 12.76 -18.43
C ARG A 292 -2.42 13.93 -18.79
N LYS A 293 -3.59 13.65 -19.39
CA LYS A 293 -4.59 14.68 -19.72
C LYS A 293 -5.13 15.37 -18.47
N HIS A 294 -5.28 14.64 -17.39
CA HIS A 294 -5.75 15.18 -16.12
C HIS A 294 -4.75 16.16 -15.53
N LEU A 295 -3.46 15.80 -15.50
CA LEU A 295 -2.37 16.71 -15.12
C LEU A 295 -2.28 17.95 -16.01
N ALA A 296 -2.60 17.82 -17.30
CA ALA A 296 -2.54 18.92 -18.27
C ALA A 296 -3.73 19.89 -18.20
N ASN A 297 -4.91 19.42 -17.81
CA ASN A 297 -6.16 20.16 -17.99
C ASN A 297 -6.90 20.45 -16.68
N THR A 298 -6.64 19.69 -15.63
CA THR A 298 -7.32 19.80 -14.35
C THR A 298 -6.43 20.54 -13.35
N LYS A 299 -7.00 21.54 -12.66
CA LYS A 299 -6.32 22.19 -11.55
C LYS A 299 -6.38 21.27 -10.31
N ILE A 300 -5.31 20.52 -10.08
CA ILE A 300 -5.19 19.62 -8.92
C ILE A 300 -4.75 20.43 -7.70
N THR A 301 -5.42 20.22 -6.58
CA THR A 301 -5.10 20.81 -5.27
C THR A 301 -4.41 19.79 -4.39
N TYR A 302 -3.21 20.10 -3.92
CA TYR A 302 -2.48 19.29 -2.95
C TYR A 302 -2.64 19.85 -1.54
N ASP A 303 -3.16 19.06 -0.61
CA ASP A 303 -3.08 19.36 0.83
C ASP A 303 -1.77 18.81 1.40
N LEU A 304 -0.92 19.72 1.85
CA LEU A 304 0.45 19.39 2.27
C LEU A 304 0.55 19.04 3.77
N LYS A 305 -0.56 19.08 4.51
CA LYS A 305 -0.59 18.82 5.96
C LYS A 305 -1.99 18.39 6.44
N SER A 306 -2.50 17.29 5.89
CA SER A 306 -3.78 16.74 6.32
C SER A 306 -3.70 16.12 7.73
N PRO A 307 -4.66 16.39 8.64
CA PRO A 307 -4.74 15.72 9.94
C PRO A 307 -5.14 14.22 9.84
N SER A 308 -5.49 13.76 8.63
CA SER A 308 -5.81 12.36 8.35
C SER A 308 -4.60 11.55 7.88
N CYS A 309 -3.40 12.13 7.86
CA CYS A 309 -2.16 11.45 7.58
C CYS A 309 -1.59 10.73 8.81
N GLU A 310 -0.96 9.58 8.57
CA GLU A 310 -0.09 8.88 9.50
C GLU A 310 1.36 8.88 8.99
N ASP A 311 2.32 8.64 9.89
CA ASP A 311 3.75 8.78 9.58
C ASP A 311 4.23 7.83 8.47
N SER A 312 3.61 6.66 8.35
CA SER A 312 3.93 5.65 7.33
C SER A 312 3.30 5.95 5.97
N TYR A 313 2.42 6.94 5.84
CA TYR A 313 1.70 7.21 4.60
C TYR A 313 2.51 8.12 3.69
N TYR A 314 2.56 7.78 2.40
CA TYR A 314 3.03 8.68 1.36
C TYR A 314 1.96 9.71 1.03
N ALA A 315 0.77 9.24 0.66
CA ALA A 315 -0.35 10.09 0.31
C ALA A 315 -1.65 9.30 0.39
N PHE A 316 -2.77 10.01 0.20
CA PHE A 316 -4.06 9.38 -0.06
C PHE A 316 -4.94 10.27 -0.92
N VAL A 317 -5.98 9.67 -1.52
CA VAL A 317 -7.05 10.35 -2.25
C VAL A 317 -8.42 9.74 -1.95
N TYR A 318 -9.48 10.43 -2.37
CA TYR A 318 -10.80 9.82 -2.57
C TYR A 318 -11.04 9.67 -4.07
N SER A 319 -11.30 8.45 -4.54
CA SER A 319 -11.47 8.17 -5.98
C SER A 319 -12.54 9.02 -6.67
N SER A 320 -13.57 9.44 -5.92
CA SER A 320 -14.68 10.27 -6.39
C SER A 320 -14.39 11.78 -6.41
N ARG A 321 -13.22 12.21 -5.91
CA ARG A 321 -12.83 13.62 -5.79
C ARG A 321 -11.58 13.89 -6.64
N PRO A 322 -11.71 14.02 -7.96
CA PRO A 322 -10.59 13.94 -8.89
C PRO A 322 -9.65 15.17 -8.85
N THR A 323 -9.83 16.10 -7.94
CA THR A 323 -9.04 17.34 -7.85
C THR A 323 -8.23 17.45 -6.57
N GLU A 324 -8.31 16.48 -5.65
CA GLU A 324 -7.69 16.61 -4.33
C GLU A 324 -6.75 15.45 -4.02
N VAL A 325 -5.51 15.80 -3.65
CA VAL A 325 -4.46 14.85 -3.22
C VAL A 325 -3.92 15.27 -1.87
N TYR A 326 -3.85 14.35 -0.92
CA TYR A 326 -3.39 14.62 0.44
C TYR A 326 -2.00 14.02 0.63
N LEU A 327 -0.98 14.87 0.82
CA LEU A 327 0.40 14.43 0.96
C LEU A 327 0.77 14.27 2.44
N CYS A 328 1.34 13.11 2.76
CA CYS A 328 1.61 12.67 4.12
C CYS A 328 3.12 12.64 4.43
N PRO A 329 3.52 12.41 5.69
CA PRO A 329 4.93 12.49 6.12
C PRO A 329 5.91 11.75 5.22
N GLN A 330 5.57 10.56 4.72
CA GLN A 330 6.50 9.74 3.98
C GLN A 330 6.82 10.25 2.56
N PHE A 331 5.91 11.00 1.94
CA PHE A 331 6.17 11.70 0.68
C PHE A 331 7.35 12.68 0.80
N TRP A 332 7.54 13.30 1.95
CA TRP A 332 8.62 14.26 2.14
C TRP A 332 9.99 13.60 2.17
N ASN A 333 10.07 12.36 2.65
CA ASN A 333 11.29 11.55 2.71
C ASN A 333 11.63 10.87 1.37
N ALA A 334 10.65 10.73 0.48
CA ALA A 334 10.81 10.14 -0.85
C ALA A 334 11.83 10.89 -1.73
N PRO A 335 12.55 10.21 -2.64
CA PRO A 335 13.33 10.89 -3.67
C PRO A 335 12.42 11.68 -4.62
N ALA A 336 12.99 12.61 -5.41
CA ALA A 336 12.21 13.38 -6.38
C ALA A 336 11.70 12.49 -7.54
N THR A 337 12.51 11.52 -7.96
CA THR A 337 12.31 10.58 -9.08
C THR A 337 12.96 9.25 -8.74
N GLY A 338 12.72 8.20 -9.54
CA GLY A 338 13.19 6.85 -9.25
C GLY A 338 12.16 6.09 -8.42
N THR A 339 12.54 4.99 -7.76
CA THR A 339 11.59 4.14 -7.01
C THR A 339 10.91 4.87 -5.86
N ASP A 340 9.59 4.70 -5.73
CA ASP A 340 8.74 5.24 -4.66
C ASP A 340 8.97 6.75 -4.47
N SER A 341 9.03 7.46 -5.60
CA SER A 341 9.39 8.86 -5.66
C SER A 341 8.19 9.78 -5.45
N LYS A 342 8.46 11.06 -5.18
CA LYS A 342 7.43 12.10 -5.15
C LYS A 342 6.63 12.15 -6.47
N ALA A 343 7.29 12.01 -7.62
CA ALA A 343 6.62 12.02 -8.91
C ALA A 343 5.83 10.73 -9.17
N GLY A 344 6.38 9.57 -8.81
CA GLY A 344 5.67 8.28 -8.88
C GLY A 344 4.46 8.21 -7.95
N THR A 345 4.57 8.72 -6.72
CA THR A 345 3.44 8.85 -5.79
C THR A 345 2.32 9.68 -6.41
N ILE A 346 2.61 10.77 -7.14
CA ILE A 346 1.56 11.52 -7.83
C ILE A 346 0.89 10.68 -8.93
N VAL A 347 1.65 9.88 -9.70
CA VAL A 347 1.07 8.95 -10.69
C VAL A 347 0.18 7.90 -10.02
N HIS A 348 0.64 7.33 -8.89
CA HIS A 348 -0.12 6.39 -8.07
C HIS A 348 -1.46 7.00 -7.66
N GLU A 349 -1.44 8.12 -6.95
CA GLU A 349 -2.64 8.77 -6.41
C GLU A 349 -3.62 9.19 -7.52
N LEU A 350 -3.11 9.68 -8.66
CA LEU A 350 -3.98 10.08 -9.77
C LEU A 350 -4.64 8.87 -10.46
N SER A 351 -4.03 7.69 -10.41
CA SER A 351 -4.61 6.48 -11.01
C SER A 351 -5.87 6.02 -10.26
N HIS A 352 -5.98 6.31 -8.96
CA HIS A 352 -7.14 5.98 -8.14
C HIS A 352 -8.39 6.77 -8.51
N PHE A 353 -8.26 7.95 -9.13
CA PHE A 353 -9.43 8.72 -9.53
C PHE A 353 -10.24 7.94 -10.55
N THR A 354 -11.55 7.83 -10.34
CA THR A 354 -12.45 7.07 -11.22
C THR A 354 -12.38 7.56 -12.66
N VAL A 355 -12.14 8.86 -12.86
CA VAL A 355 -11.98 9.47 -14.19
C VAL A 355 -10.70 9.00 -14.93
N ASN A 356 -9.69 8.54 -14.20
CA ASN A 356 -8.38 8.15 -14.71
C ASN A 356 -8.16 6.62 -14.81
N GLY A 357 -9.08 5.83 -14.29
CA GLY A 357 -8.98 4.37 -14.30
C GLY A 357 -9.56 3.72 -13.05
N GLY A 358 -9.57 4.44 -11.93
CA GLY A 358 -10.13 3.93 -10.68
C GLY A 358 -9.36 2.74 -10.14
N THR A 359 -8.02 2.80 -10.17
CA THR A 359 -7.17 1.74 -9.62
C THR A 359 -7.41 1.57 -8.11
N GLU A 360 -7.02 0.41 -7.61
CA GLU A 360 -7.13 -0.04 -6.23
C GLU A 360 -5.72 -0.24 -5.64
N ASP A 361 -5.66 -0.44 -4.32
CA ASP A 361 -4.45 -0.74 -3.55
C ASP A 361 -4.31 -2.25 -3.25
N ILE A 362 -4.18 -3.05 -4.32
CA ILE A 362 -4.24 -4.51 -4.23
C ILE A 362 -2.93 -5.08 -3.63
N ARG A 363 -1.79 -4.58 -4.11
CA ARG A 363 -0.45 -4.94 -3.63
C ARG A 363 0.43 -3.71 -3.58
N TYR A 364 1.17 -3.58 -2.48
CA TYR A 364 2.18 -2.57 -2.31
C TYR A 364 3.58 -3.13 -2.58
N GLY A 365 4.49 -2.27 -3.03
CA GLY A 365 5.90 -2.60 -3.18
C GLY A 365 6.20 -3.34 -4.48
N GLN A 366 7.42 -3.13 -4.99
CA GLN A 366 7.82 -3.68 -6.29
C GLN A 366 7.76 -5.21 -6.37
N ALA A 367 8.09 -5.91 -5.27
CA ALA A 367 8.03 -7.37 -5.22
C ALA A 367 6.59 -7.87 -5.35
N GLY A 368 5.69 -7.35 -4.52
CA GLY A 368 4.26 -7.70 -4.56
C GLY A 368 3.59 -7.33 -5.87
N CYS A 369 3.99 -6.24 -6.53
CA CYS A 369 3.46 -5.87 -7.85
C CYS A 369 3.92 -6.82 -8.96
N ARG A 370 5.16 -7.32 -8.92
CA ARG A 370 5.66 -8.31 -9.89
C ARG A 370 4.96 -9.66 -9.70
N GLU A 371 4.81 -10.09 -8.46
CA GLU A 371 4.03 -11.30 -8.13
C GLU A 371 2.57 -11.16 -8.61
N LEU A 372 1.93 -10.02 -8.35
CA LEU A 372 0.57 -9.75 -8.84
C LEU A 372 0.48 -9.80 -10.37
N ALA A 373 1.49 -9.29 -11.06
CA ALA A 373 1.58 -9.35 -12.51
C ALA A 373 1.74 -10.79 -13.03
N GLU A 374 2.45 -11.64 -12.30
CA GLU A 374 2.65 -13.05 -12.65
C GLU A 374 1.39 -13.89 -12.38
N GLU A 375 0.75 -13.71 -11.23
CA GLU A 375 -0.33 -14.58 -10.76
C GLU A 375 -1.72 -14.07 -11.13
N HIS A 376 -1.93 -12.75 -11.10
CA HIS A 376 -3.23 -12.11 -11.30
C HIS A 376 -3.15 -10.86 -12.21
N PRO A 377 -2.80 -11.01 -13.51
CA PRO A 377 -2.68 -9.88 -14.44
C PRO A 377 -3.91 -8.96 -14.53
N ASP A 378 -5.12 -9.50 -14.35
CA ASP A 378 -6.36 -8.71 -14.35
C ASP A 378 -6.48 -7.77 -13.13
N GLN A 379 -5.83 -8.12 -12.01
CA GLN A 379 -5.67 -7.24 -10.85
C GLN A 379 -4.49 -6.29 -11.03
N ALA A 380 -3.37 -6.75 -11.61
CA ALA A 380 -2.18 -5.92 -11.82
C ALA A 380 -2.46 -4.66 -12.66
N VAL A 381 -3.30 -4.77 -13.70
CA VAL A 381 -3.72 -3.59 -14.51
C VAL A 381 -4.70 -2.66 -13.80
N ARG A 382 -5.13 -2.99 -12.58
CA ARG A 382 -5.95 -2.15 -11.71
C ARG A 382 -5.24 -1.78 -10.41
N ASN A 383 -3.96 -2.11 -10.25
CA ASN A 383 -3.20 -1.80 -9.04
C ASN A 383 -2.42 -0.49 -9.21
N ALA A 384 -2.56 0.45 -8.27
CA ALA A 384 -1.93 1.77 -8.38
C ALA A 384 -0.40 1.73 -8.37
N ASP A 385 0.20 0.94 -7.46
CA ASP A 385 1.67 0.76 -7.41
C ASP A 385 2.22 0.13 -8.72
N SER A 386 1.45 -0.74 -9.39
CA SER A 386 1.87 -1.28 -10.70
C SER A 386 1.98 -0.19 -11.77
N HIS A 387 1.11 0.83 -11.74
CA HIS A 387 1.19 1.99 -12.63
C HIS A 387 2.36 2.89 -12.27
N GLU A 388 2.57 3.17 -10.99
CA GLU A 388 3.72 3.93 -10.50
C GLU A 388 5.03 3.29 -10.96
N TYR A 389 5.24 2.01 -10.68
CA TYR A 389 6.50 1.36 -11.00
C TYR A 389 6.70 1.16 -12.50
N PHE A 390 5.63 0.99 -13.29
CA PHE A 390 5.75 1.04 -14.74
C PHE A 390 6.32 2.39 -15.19
N ALA A 391 5.73 3.50 -14.72
CA ALA A 391 6.14 4.84 -15.09
C ALA A 391 7.55 5.20 -14.60
N GLU A 392 7.86 4.93 -13.33
CA GLU A 392 9.18 5.18 -12.72
C GLU A 392 10.31 4.41 -13.38
N SER A 393 10.00 3.23 -13.93
CA SER A 393 11.00 2.40 -14.59
C SER A 393 11.47 2.97 -15.94
N ILE A 394 10.73 3.93 -16.52
CA ILE A 394 11.07 4.59 -17.78
C ILE A 394 12.00 5.78 -17.49
N PRO A 395 13.20 5.84 -18.08
CA PRO A 395 14.08 6.99 -17.91
C PRO A 395 13.41 8.30 -18.34
N LEU A 396 13.55 9.35 -17.52
CA LEU A 396 13.22 10.71 -17.94
C LEU A 396 14.27 11.17 -18.95
N VAL A 397 13.84 11.85 -20.00
CA VAL A 397 14.67 12.33 -21.12
C VAL A 397 14.97 13.81 -20.99
#